data_AF-A0A8T5MAZ4-F1
#
_entry.id   AF-A0A8T5MAZ4-F1
#
_cell.length_a   1.000
_cell.length_b   1.000
_cell.length_c   1.000
_cell.angle_alpha   90.00
_cell.angle_beta   90.00
_cell.angle_gamma   90.00
#
_symmetry.space_group_name_H-M   'P 1'
#
loop_
_entity.id
_entity.type
_entity.pdbx_description
1 polymer ?
#
loop_
_entity_poly.entity_id
_entity_poly.type
_entity_poly.pdbx_seq_one_letter_code
_entity_poly.pdbx_strand_id
1 'polypeptide(L)' 'MAGKKQVKNKVPSKRWTKYKVEGDKLTRGKSCPKCGDGIFLGDHKDRLYCGKCGYVEMKAKKEE' A
#
# COMPACT_ATOMS: atom_id res chain seq x y z
N MET A 1 -18.83 -1.58 37.03
CA MET A 1 -17.71 -2.43 36.54
C MET A 1 -17.41 -2.03 35.10
N ALA A 2 -16.27 -1.39 34.83
CA ALA A 2 -15.94 -0.91 33.49
C ALA A 2 -15.59 -2.10 32.57
N GLY A 3 -16.41 -2.34 31.54
CA GLY A 3 -16.22 -3.42 30.58
C GLY A 3 -14.87 -3.31 29.87
N LYS A 4 -14.09 -4.39 29.87
CA LYS A 4 -12.82 -4.46 29.14
C LYS A 4 -13.10 -4.35 27.63
N LYS A 5 -12.55 -3.32 27.00
CA LYS A 5 -12.62 -3.13 25.55
C LYS A 5 -11.90 -4.29 24.86
N GLN A 6 -12.62 -5.07 24.06
CA GLN A 6 -12.04 -6.17 23.29
C GLN A 6 -10.96 -5.63 22.34
N VAL A 7 -9.73 -6.07 22.52
CA VAL A 7 -8.61 -5.72 21.65
C VAL A 7 -8.70 -6.61 20.41
N LYS A 8 -9.00 -6.01 19.25
CA LYS A 8 -8.99 -6.72 17.97
C LYS A 8 -7.56 -6.85 17.49
N ASN A 9 -7.12 -8.08 17.22
CA ASN A 9 -5.80 -8.33 16.64
C ASN A 9 -5.67 -7.67 15.27
N LYS A 10 -4.54 -7.02 15.00
CA LYS A 10 -4.27 -6.42 13.69
C LYS A 10 -4.06 -7.53 12.66
N VAL A 11 -4.71 -7.39 11.50
CA VAL A 11 -4.51 -8.29 10.36
C VAL A 11 -3.09 -8.09 9.82
N PRO A 12 -2.31 -9.16 9.57
CA PRO A 12 -0.97 -9.05 9.02
C PRO A 12 -0.99 -8.44 7.61
N SER A 13 0.03 -7.65 7.28
CA SER A 13 0.13 -6.97 5.99
C SER A 13 0.36 -7.98 4.86
N LYS A 14 -0.59 -8.13 3.94
CA LYS A 14 -0.51 -9.02 2.76
C LYS A 14 0.37 -8.44 1.64
N ARG A 15 1.62 -8.04 1.96
CA ARG A 15 2.52 -7.36 1.00
C ARG A 15 2.87 -8.21 -0.22
N TRP A 16 2.89 -9.53 -0.06
CA TRP A 16 3.14 -10.49 -1.14
C TRP A 16 2.15 -10.35 -2.32
N THR A 17 0.93 -9.87 -2.08
CA THR A 17 -0.07 -9.68 -3.15
C THR A 17 0.28 -8.56 -4.14
N LYS A 18 1.25 -7.70 -3.80
CA LYS A 18 1.71 -6.61 -4.67
C LYS A 18 2.83 -7.03 -5.64
N TYR A 19 3.26 -8.28 -5.57
CA TYR A 19 4.19 -8.88 -6.51
C TYR A 19 3.40 -9.81 -7.43
N LYS A 20 3.48 -9.57 -8.74
CA LYS A 20 2.97 -10.48 -9.75
C LYS A 20 4.15 -11.07 -10.51
N VAL A 21 4.08 -12.36 -10.80
CA VAL A 21 5.06 -13.08 -11.60
C VAL A 21 4.38 -13.41 -12.91
N GLU A 22 4.83 -12.79 -14.00
CA GLU A 22 4.37 -13.10 -15.36
C GLU A 22 5.54 -13.74 -16.11
N GLY A 23 5.57 -15.08 -16.10
CA GLY A 23 6.68 -15.86 -16.65
C GLY A 23 8.01 -15.51 -15.96
N ASP A 24 8.98 -15.03 -16.75
CA ASP A 24 10.32 -14.62 -16.30
C ASP A 24 10.39 -13.17 -15.76
N LYS A 25 9.30 -12.40 -15.81
CA LYS A 25 9.29 -11.00 -15.38
C LYS A 25 8.54 -10.81 -14.06
N LEU A 26 9.25 -10.24 -13.08
CA LEU A 26 8.68 -9.83 -11.80
C LEU A 26 8.13 -8.39 -11.91
N THR A 27 6.80 -8.25 -11.99
CA THR A 27 6.15 -6.94 -11.99
C THR A 27 5.86 -6.51 -10.55
N ARG A 28 6.50 -5.42 -10.11
CA ARG A 28 6.27 -4.78 -8.81
C ARG A 28 5.26 -3.65 -8.95
N GLY A 29 4.32 -3.54 -8.01
CA GLY A 29 3.43 -2.37 -7.92
C GLY A 29 4.18 -1.06 -7.63
N LYS A 30 3.52 0.09 -7.82
CA LYS A 30 4.11 1.44 -7.63
C LYS A 30 4.83 1.56 -6.28
N SER A 31 6.13 1.83 -6.33
CA SER A 31 7.01 2.08 -5.19
C SER A 31 7.18 3.58 -4.94
N CYS A 32 7.41 3.97 -3.69
CA CYS A 32 7.54 5.37 -3.33
C CYS A 32 8.91 5.94 -3.77
N PRO A 33 8.95 7.02 -4.57
CA PRO A 33 10.20 7.56 -5.13
C PRO A 33 11.15 8.12 -4.07
N LYS A 34 10.64 8.50 -2.89
CA LYS A 34 11.43 9.04 -1.77
C LYS A 34 11.94 7.98 -0.81
N CYS A 35 11.31 6.81 -0.80
CA CYS A 35 11.51 5.79 0.22
C CYS A 35 12.30 4.58 -0.30
N GLY A 36 12.38 4.43 -1.63
CA GLY A 36 13.09 3.35 -2.29
C GLY A 36 12.24 2.11 -2.54
N ASP A 37 12.82 1.18 -3.31
CA ASP A 37 12.22 -0.09 -3.68
C ASP A 37 11.94 -0.96 -2.45
N GLY A 38 10.67 -1.32 -2.27
CA GLY A 38 10.18 -2.11 -1.12
C GLY A 38 9.08 -1.43 -0.31
N ILE A 39 8.85 -0.13 -0.52
CA ILE A 39 7.73 0.60 0.09
C ILE A 39 6.70 0.92 -0.98
N PHE A 40 5.67 0.08 -1.03
CA PHE A 40 4.53 0.26 -1.92
C PHE A 40 3.66 1.42 -1.48
N LEU A 41 3.15 2.19 -2.44
CA LEU A 41 2.10 3.15 -2.15
C LEU A 41 0.79 2.39 -1.88
N GLY A 42 0.12 2.78 -0.81
CA GLY A 42 -1.24 2.38 -0.50
C GLY A 42 -2.17 2.96 -1.56
N ASP A 43 -2.79 2.06 -2.32
CA ASP A 43 -3.74 2.42 -3.37
C ASP A 43 -5.11 2.68 -2.73
N HIS A 44 -5.44 3.96 -2.53
CA HIS A 44 -6.77 4.40 -2.13
C HIS A 44 -7.53 4.91 -3.36
N LYS A 45 -8.84 5.16 -3.20
CA LYS A 45 -9.72 5.60 -4.30
C LYS A 45 -9.30 6.95 -4.88
N ASP A 46 -8.87 7.85 -4.00
CA ASP A 46 -8.60 9.26 -4.25
C ASP A 46 -7.09 9.56 -4.29
N ARG A 47 -6.28 8.72 -3.66
CA ARG A 47 -4.83 8.96 -3.50
C ARG A 47 -4.00 7.69 -3.45
N LEU A 48 -2.74 7.83 -3.84
CA LEU A 48 -1.67 6.91 -3.55
C LEU A 48 -0.91 7.46 -2.33
N TYR A 49 -0.85 6.68 -1.25
CA TYR A 49 -0.28 7.13 0.01
C TYR A 49 0.92 6.28 0.44
N CYS A 50 2.06 6.89 0.70
CA CYS A 50 3.20 6.23 1.29
C CYS A 50 3.10 6.25 2.82
N GLY A 51 2.92 5.07 3.43
CA GLY A 51 2.83 4.93 4.88
C GLY A 51 4.12 5.22 5.66
N LYS A 52 5.28 5.35 4.99
CA LYS A 52 6.58 5.59 5.66
C LYS A 52 7.01 7.06 5.66
N CYS A 53 6.77 7.80 4.57
CA CYS A 53 7.19 9.20 4.45
C CYS A 53 6.02 10.20 4.30
N GLY A 54 4.78 9.72 4.30
CA GLY A 54 3.60 10.58 4.13
C GLY A 54 3.42 11.14 2.71
N TYR A 55 4.21 10.66 1.74
CA TYR A 55 4.07 11.08 0.35
C TYR A 55 2.70 10.72 -0.20
N VAL A 56 2.03 11.68 -0.82
CA VAL A 56 0.71 11.52 -1.40
C VAL A 56 0.76 11.91 -2.87
N GLU A 57 0.40 10.99 -3.75
CA GLU A 57 0.05 11.33 -5.13
C GLU A 57 -1.46 11.26 -5.25
N MET A 58 -2.11 12.38 -5.56
CA MET A 58 -3.53 12.33 -5.91
C MET A 58 -3.65 11.64 -7.26
N LYS A 59 -4.52 10.63 -7.32
CA LYS A 59 -4.87 10.04 -8.61
C LYS A 59 -5.79 11.02 -9.32
N ALA A 60 -5.22 11.97 -10.05
CA ALA A 60 -5.97 12.60 -11.12
C ALA A 60 -6.37 11.45 -12.05
N LYS A 61 -7.67 11.19 -12.20
CA LYS A 61 -8.17 10.35 -13.28
C LYS A 61 -7.50 10.87 -14.56
N LYS A 62 -6.53 10.13 -15.09
CA LYS A 62 -6.29 10.15 -16.53
C LYS A 62 -7.39 9.27 -17.09
N GLU A 63 -8.45 9.96 -17.49
CA GLU A 63 -9.36 9.55 -18.53
C GLU A 63 -8.55 9.07 -19.73
N GLU A 64 -8.69 7.79 -20.04
CA GLU A 64 -8.66 7.19 -21.38
C GLU A 64 -9.75 6.11 -21.39
#